data_AF-A0A7C7R4S2-F1
#
_entry.id   AF-A0A7C7R4S2-F1
#
_cell.length_a   1.000
_cell.length_b   1.000
_cell.length_c   1.000
_cell.angle_alpha   90.00
_cell.angle_beta   90.00
_cell.angle_gamma   90.00
#
_symmetry.space_group_name_H-M   'P 1'
#
loop_
_entity.id
_entity.type
_entity.pdbx_description
1 polymer ?
#
loop_
_entity_poly.entity_id
_entity_poly.type
_entity_poly.pdbx_seq_one_letter_code
_entity_poly.pdbx_strand_id
1 'polypeptide(L)'
;MGVGIGRADGRPGLSRTRPTGATRRRPLGRFGPGCPRAVRPGAGVAERRGMNEIQPFRNLDRVYCAGPLFNEAERSEMLRIAAALEKEGFQTFVPHADGLEFAEVLPWLVQRGMDAQRAGMVLHQAIFALDTYQVVCGCGSLVMNYNGRVPDEGAVAECTMAWMLGKPVVIYKEDVRSLIAGRDNPLVAGQTGFEMVERMDRIGEALRTRIQRDHPGPDTTIACPPPLARTLALGQAFWERIVPLGTERPVELVGRAVLEVLDTAADPGRPGLETPKPSA
;
A
#
# COMPACT_ATOMS: atom_id res chain seq x y z
N MET A 1 -33.51 -50.15 -24.40
CA MET A 1 -34.17 -50.36 -23.09
C MET A 1 -34.08 -49.02 -22.36
N GLY A 2 -35.05 -48.09 -22.37
CA GLY A 2 -36.43 -48.20 -21.87
C GLY A 2 -36.37 -48.55 -20.39
N VAL A 3 -36.52 -47.65 -19.40
CA VAL A 3 -37.73 -46.99 -18.83
C VAL A 3 -37.17 -46.12 -17.66
N GLY A 4 -37.68 -44.99 -17.18
CA GLY A 4 -38.94 -44.29 -17.34
C GLY A 4 -38.97 -42.98 -16.53
N ILE A 5 -40.09 -42.30 -16.69
CA ILE A 5 -40.42 -40.94 -16.29
C ILE A 5 -41.06 -40.95 -14.88
N GLY A 6 -40.81 -39.91 -14.08
CA GLY A 6 -41.57 -39.64 -12.85
C GLY A 6 -41.55 -38.16 -12.48
N ARG A 7 -42.64 -37.44 -12.82
CA ARG A 7 -43.04 -36.15 -12.23
C ARG A 7 -43.85 -36.41 -10.96
N ALA A 8 -43.73 -35.56 -9.94
CA ALA A 8 -44.82 -34.71 -9.40
C ALA A 8 -44.50 -34.17 -7.98
N ASP A 9 -44.56 -32.84 -7.88
CA ASP A 9 -45.26 -31.99 -6.91
C ASP A 9 -45.22 -32.26 -5.39
N GLY A 10 -44.96 -31.18 -4.64
CA GLY A 10 -45.35 -31.09 -3.23
C GLY A 10 -44.68 -29.98 -2.43
N ARG A 11 -45.05 -28.70 -2.66
CA ARG A 11 -44.81 -27.62 -1.69
C ARG A 11 -45.76 -27.77 -0.50
N PRO A 12 -45.30 -27.41 0.71
CA PRO A 12 -46.13 -26.63 1.62
C PRO A 12 -45.44 -25.34 2.06
N GLY A 13 -46.17 -24.23 1.98
CA GLY A 13 -45.76 -22.94 2.52
C GLY A 13 -46.04 -22.83 4.02
N LEU A 14 -45.15 -22.15 4.73
CA LEU A 14 -45.37 -21.55 6.05
C LEU A 14 -44.55 -20.23 6.03
N SER A 15 -45.23 -19.09 5.87
CA SER A 15 -45.83 -18.27 6.94
C SER A 15 -44.84 -17.26 7.52
N ARG A 16 -45.18 -15.99 7.30
CA ARG A 16 -44.48 -14.78 7.72
C ARG A 16 -44.69 -14.53 9.21
N THR A 17 -43.61 -14.23 9.93
CA THR A 17 -43.68 -13.41 11.15
C THR A 17 -42.49 -12.46 11.22
N ARG A 18 -42.79 -11.16 11.10
CA ARG A 18 -41.90 -10.04 11.46
C ARG A 18 -41.96 -9.84 12.98
N PRO A 19 -40.83 -9.53 13.63
CA PRO A 19 -40.84 -8.73 14.85
C PRO A 19 -40.50 -7.28 14.51
N THR A 20 -41.50 -6.42 14.74
CA THR A 20 -41.34 -4.98 14.96
C THR A 20 -40.57 -4.73 16.25
N GLY A 21 -39.48 -3.97 16.18
CA GLY A 21 -38.71 -3.54 17.34
C GLY A 21 -37.98 -2.25 17.05
N ALA A 22 -38.71 -1.14 17.08
CA ALA A 22 -38.15 0.20 17.03
C ALA A 22 -37.48 0.53 18.38
N THR A 23 -36.16 0.68 18.38
CA THR A 23 -35.43 1.38 19.44
C THR A 23 -34.78 2.63 18.88
N ARG A 24 -35.25 3.76 19.41
CA ARG A 24 -34.83 5.13 19.14
C ARG A 24 -33.71 5.51 20.13
N ARG A 25 -32.76 6.34 19.63
CA ARG A 25 -31.73 7.14 20.35
C ARG A 25 -30.43 6.37 20.64
N ARG A 26 -29.23 6.89 20.35
CA ARG A 26 -28.70 8.27 20.44
C ARG A 26 -27.67 8.56 19.32
N PRO A 27 -27.34 9.84 19.06
CA PRO A 27 -26.39 10.22 18.02
C PRO A 27 -24.98 9.80 18.43
N LEU A 28 -24.22 9.21 17.50
CA LEU A 28 -22.79 9.01 17.64
C LEU A 28 -22.13 10.38 17.84
N GLY A 29 -21.54 10.54 19.02
CA GLY A 29 -20.81 11.73 19.40
C GLY A 29 -19.64 11.98 18.46
N ARG A 30 -19.47 13.26 18.14
CA ARG A 30 -18.26 13.84 17.56
C ARG A 30 -17.03 13.31 18.31
N PHE A 31 -16.20 12.52 17.65
CA PHE A 31 -14.81 12.37 18.04
C PHE A 31 -14.01 13.51 17.41
N GLY A 32 -13.39 14.32 18.27
CA GLY A 32 -12.67 15.53 17.91
C GLY A 32 -11.36 15.26 17.15
N PRO A 33 -10.76 16.30 16.55
CA PRO A 33 -9.55 16.17 15.78
C PRO A 33 -8.35 16.06 16.74
N GLY A 34 -7.83 14.85 16.93
CA GLY A 34 -6.54 14.62 17.54
C GLY A 34 -5.42 14.89 16.53
N CYS A 35 -5.21 16.16 16.19
CA CYS A 35 -4.07 16.61 15.39
C CYS A 35 -2.77 16.46 16.20
N PRO A 36 -1.74 15.72 15.73
CA PRO A 36 -0.43 15.74 16.38
C PRO A 36 0.19 17.14 16.28
N ARG A 37 0.69 17.63 17.41
CA ARG A 37 1.37 18.93 17.55
C ARG A 37 2.42 19.15 16.46
N ALA A 38 2.29 20.27 15.76
CA ALA A 38 3.30 20.80 14.84
C ALA A 38 4.67 20.92 15.50
N VAL A 39 5.67 20.26 14.93
CA VAL A 39 7.09 20.48 15.21
C VAL A 39 7.48 21.81 14.57
N ARG A 40 8.08 22.73 15.35
CA ARG A 40 8.55 24.02 14.84
C ARG A 40 9.77 23.80 13.92
N PRO A 41 9.83 24.40 12.71
CA PRO A 41 11.05 24.41 11.93
C PRO A 41 11.98 25.50 12.47
N GLY A 42 13.18 25.10 12.93
CA GLY A 42 14.28 26.02 13.17
C GLY A 42 14.84 26.52 11.84
N ALA A 43 14.96 27.83 11.70
CA ALA A 43 15.62 28.47 10.56
C ALA A 43 17.12 28.14 10.59
N GLY A 44 17.57 27.40 9.58
CA GLY A 44 18.97 27.10 9.32
C GLY A 44 19.08 26.49 7.92
N VAL A 45 20.07 26.96 7.16
CA VAL A 45 20.35 26.48 5.79
C VAL A 45 20.46 24.94 5.82
N ALA A 46 19.55 24.25 5.12
CA ALA A 46 19.41 22.80 5.19
C ALA A 46 20.63 22.10 4.59
N GLU A 47 21.57 21.70 5.46
CA GLU A 47 22.48 20.60 5.15
C GLU A 47 21.65 19.39 4.77
N ARG A 48 21.88 18.84 3.57
CA ARG A 48 21.24 17.63 3.07
C ARG A 48 21.67 16.44 3.93
N ARG A 49 21.05 16.25 5.10
CA ARG A 49 21.20 15.03 5.90
C ARG A 49 20.57 13.89 5.12
N GLY A 50 21.39 13.11 4.43
CA GLY A 50 20.95 11.82 3.91
C GLY A 50 20.40 10.97 5.05
N MET A 51 19.34 10.22 4.79
CA MET A 51 18.88 9.16 5.71
C MET A 51 19.93 8.05 5.71
N ASN A 52 20.99 8.22 6.50
CA ASN A 52 22.08 7.23 6.61
C ASN A 52 21.67 6.01 7.45
N GLU A 53 20.56 6.12 8.16
CA GLU A 53 20.01 5.15 9.08
C GLU A 53 18.48 5.10 8.92
N ILE A 54 17.91 3.90 9.05
CA ILE A 54 16.46 3.67 9.01
C ILE A 54 16.02 2.88 10.25
N GLN A 55 14.77 3.11 10.66
CA GLN A 55 14.12 2.39 11.76
C GLN A 55 12.88 1.67 11.23
N PRO A 56 13.06 0.47 10.64
CA PRO A 56 11.97 -0.21 9.91
C PRO A 56 10.81 -0.65 10.80
N PHE A 57 11.02 -0.77 12.11
CA PHE A 57 10.01 -1.31 13.04
C PHE A 57 9.32 -0.21 13.86
N ARG A 58 9.56 1.07 13.58
CA ARG A 58 9.03 2.16 14.40
C ARG A 58 7.48 2.16 14.49
N ASN A 59 6.80 1.77 13.42
CA ASN A 59 5.34 1.87 13.29
C ASN A 59 4.67 0.50 13.06
N LEU A 60 4.88 -0.50 13.93
CA LEU A 60 4.39 -1.88 13.71
C LEU A 60 2.88 -1.99 13.46
N ASP A 61 2.08 -1.11 14.07
CA ASP A 61 0.63 -1.07 13.87
C ASP A 61 0.19 -0.37 12.58
N ARG A 62 1.14 0.21 11.83
CA ARG A 62 0.89 0.79 10.50
C ARG A 62 1.33 -0.19 9.42
N VAL A 63 0.36 -0.68 8.67
CA VAL A 63 0.49 -1.80 7.74
C VAL A 63 0.50 -1.28 6.31
N TYR A 64 1.54 -1.63 5.56
CA TYR A 64 1.55 -1.43 4.10
C TYR A 64 0.72 -2.54 3.43
N CYS A 65 -0.25 -2.19 2.61
CA CYS A 65 -1.07 -3.14 1.86
C CYS A 65 -0.54 -3.24 0.43
N ALA A 66 0.31 -4.23 0.17
CA ALA A 66 0.89 -4.51 -1.15
C ALA A 66 -0.04 -5.39 -1.98
N GLY A 67 -0.28 -5.07 -3.24
CA GLY A 67 -1.15 -5.87 -4.11
C GLY A 67 -1.56 -5.16 -5.39
N PRO A 68 -2.23 -5.87 -6.32
CA PRO A 68 -2.64 -5.32 -7.59
C PRO A 68 -3.68 -4.19 -7.42
N LEU A 69 -3.69 -3.24 -8.36
CA LEU A 69 -4.57 -2.06 -8.34
C LEU A 69 -5.03 -1.58 -9.73
N PHE A 70 -4.85 -2.42 -10.75
CA PHE A 70 -5.02 -2.03 -12.16
C PHE A 70 -6.50 -1.93 -12.55
N ASN A 71 -7.37 -2.67 -11.88
CA ASN A 71 -8.81 -2.62 -12.11
C ASN A 71 -9.62 -2.43 -10.82
N GLU A 72 -10.92 -2.23 -10.99
CA GLU A 72 -11.83 -1.95 -9.87
C GLU A 72 -11.97 -3.11 -8.89
N ALA A 73 -11.96 -4.35 -9.39
CA ALA A 73 -12.06 -5.53 -8.52
C ALA A 73 -10.81 -5.66 -7.63
N GLU A 74 -9.62 -5.42 -8.19
CA GLU A 74 -8.35 -5.42 -7.47
C GLU A 74 -8.30 -4.30 -6.42
N ARG A 75 -8.65 -3.06 -6.79
CA ARG A 75 -8.73 -1.94 -5.84
C ARG A 75 -9.72 -2.22 -4.71
N SER A 76 -10.91 -2.72 -5.05
CA SER A 76 -11.92 -3.08 -4.06
C SER A 76 -11.44 -4.18 -3.11
N GLU A 77 -10.71 -5.18 -3.61
CA GLU A 77 -10.11 -6.21 -2.76
C GLU A 77 -9.07 -5.65 -1.80
N MET A 78 -8.18 -4.78 -2.29
CA MET A 78 -7.18 -4.11 -1.45
C MET A 78 -7.83 -3.25 -0.36
N LEU A 79 -8.91 -2.53 -0.67
CA LEU A 79 -9.69 -1.79 0.33
C LEU A 79 -10.39 -2.70 1.35
N ARG A 80 -10.85 -3.89 0.94
CA ARG A 80 -11.43 -4.88 1.87
C ARG A 80 -10.37 -5.46 2.81
N ILE A 81 -9.15 -5.73 2.31
CA ILE A 81 -8.00 -6.14 3.13
C ILE A 81 -7.69 -5.07 4.17
N ALA A 82 -7.61 -3.80 3.74
CA ALA A 82 -7.37 -2.69 4.63
C ALA A 82 -8.45 -2.57 5.71
N ALA A 83 -9.73 -2.64 5.32
CA ALA A 83 -10.84 -2.61 6.25
C ALA A 83 -10.84 -3.79 7.25
N ALA A 84 -10.34 -4.96 6.86
CA ALA A 84 -10.18 -6.10 7.77
C ALA A 84 -9.09 -5.84 8.82
N LEU A 85 -7.98 -5.22 8.43
CA LEU A 85 -6.91 -4.79 9.33
C LEU A 85 -7.38 -3.67 10.28
N GLU A 86 -8.07 -2.67 9.77
CA GLU A 86 -8.57 -1.53 10.56
C GLU A 86 -9.55 -1.96 11.66
N LYS A 87 -10.40 -2.97 11.39
CA LYS A 87 -11.29 -3.57 12.40
C LYS A 87 -10.54 -4.17 13.58
N GLU A 88 -9.32 -4.65 13.35
CA GLU A 88 -8.43 -5.20 14.37
C GLU A 88 -7.54 -4.12 15.01
N GLY A 89 -7.76 -2.83 14.70
CA GLY A 89 -7.07 -1.69 15.30
C GLY A 89 -5.76 -1.28 14.63
N PHE A 90 -5.44 -1.85 13.47
CA PHE A 90 -4.30 -1.40 12.67
C PHE A 90 -4.62 -0.10 11.92
N GLN A 91 -3.57 0.64 11.57
CA GLN A 91 -3.63 1.69 10.55
C GLN A 91 -3.12 1.12 9.23
N THR A 92 -3.69 1.53 8.11
CA THR A 92 -3.28 1.03 6.80
C THR A 92 -2.73 2.13 5.91
N PHE A 93 -1.83 1.74 5.03
CA PHE A 93 -1.47 2.49 3.84
C PHE A 93 -1.80 1.64 2.63
N VAL A 94 -2.72 2.12 1.79
CA VAL A 94 -3.15 1.47 0.56
C VAL A 94 -2.68 2.31 -0.64
N PRO A 95 -1.75 1.83 -1.48
CA PRO A 95 -1.06 2.69 -2.46
C PRO A 95 -1.97 3.52 -3.36
N HIS A 96 -3.03 2.94 -3.92
CA HIS A 96 -3.94 3.71 -4.80
C HIS A 96 -4.84 4.71 -4.05
N ALA A 97 -5.13 4.48 -2.76
CA ALA A 97 -5.98 5.37 -1.95
C ALA A 97 -5.15 6.42 -1.17
N ASP A 98 -3.95 6.04 -0.73
CA ASP A 98 -3.07 6.84 0.12
C ASP A 98 -1.85 7.43 -0.60
N GLY A 99 -1.38 6.71 -1.61
CA GLY A 99 -0.15 6.96 -2.33
C GLY A 99 -0.31 7.71 -3.63
N LEU A 100 -1.51 8.27 -3.91
CA LEU A 100 -1.94 9.09 -5.06
C LEU A 100 -2.77 8.32 -6.11
N GLU A 101 -3.89 8.91 -6.57
CA GLU A 101 -4.55 8.49 -7.81
C GLU A 101 -3.77 9.04 -9.01
N PHE A 102 -2.69 8.33 -9.36
CA PHE A 102 -1.75 8.72 -10.41
C PHE A 102 -2.36 8.88 -11.81
N ALA A 103 -3.54 8.30 -12.04
CA ALA A 103 -4.30 8.45 -13.28
C ALA A 103 -4.55 9.93 -13.62
N GLU A 104 -4.73 10.80 -12.62
CA GLU A 104 -5.08 12.21 -12.83
C GLU A 104 -3.85 13.14 -12.83
N VAL A 105 -2.76 12.75 -12.15
CA VAL A 105 -1.54 13.58 -12.05
C VAL A 105 -0.80 13.65 -13.39
N LEU A 106 -0.74 12.55 -14.15
CA LEU A 106 -0.09 12.53 -15.47
C LEU A 106 -0.78 13.50 -16.46
N PRO A 107 -2.10 13.44 -16.70
CA PRO A 107 -2.80 14.44 -17.52
C PRO A 107 -2.56 15.87 -17.04
N TRP A 108 -2.57 16.11 -15.71
CA TRP A 108 -2.34 17.43 -15.16
C TRP A 108 -0.94 17.97 -15.50
N LEU A 109 0.11 17.16 -15.37
CA LEU A 109 1.49 17.56 -15.74
C LEU A 109 1.59 17.89 -17.23
N VAL A 110 0.98 17.08 -18.09
CA VAL A 110 0.98 17.30 -19.55
C VAL A 110 0.22 18.58 -19.92
N GLN A 111 -0.93 18.84 -19.31
CA GLN A 111 -1.69 20.08 -19.50
C GLN A 111 -0.92 21.34 -19.09
N ARG A 112 0.06 21.20 -18.19
CA ARG A 112 0.95 22.30 -17.76
C ARG A 112 2.17 22.48 -18.66
N GLY A 113 2.20 21.78 -19.81
CA GLY A 113 3.23 21.92 -20.84
C GLY A 113 4.42 20.98 -20.67
N MET A 114 4.35 20.02 -19.75
CA MET A 114 5.38 18.98 -19.65
C MET A 114 5.21 17.97 -20.79
N ASP A 115 6.31 17.61 -21.43
CA ASP A 115 6.33 16.49 -22.37
C ASP A 115 5.81 15.19 -21.71
N ALA A 116 5.02 14.41 -22.44
CA ALA A 116 4.33 13.24 -21.89
C ALA A 116 5.30 12.14 -21.41
N GLN A 117 6.41 11.93 -22.13
CA GLN A 117 7.42 10.97 -21.70
C GLN A 117 8.10 11.46 -20.42
N ARG A 118 8.46 12.75 -20.36
CA ARG A 118 9.03 13.35 -19.15
C ARG A 118 8.07 13.29 -17.97
N ALA A 119 6.79 13.56 -18.18
CA ALA A 119 5.75 13.46 -17.17
C ALA A 119 5.62 12.04 -16.62
N GLY A 120 5.63 11.02 -17.49
CA GLY A 120 5.64 9.62 -17.07
C GLY A 120 6.85 9.26 -16.22
N MET A 121 8.04 9.72 -16.59
CA MET A 121 9.27 9.47 -15.83
C MET A 121 9.26 10.14 -14.45
N VAL A 122 8.80 11.38 -14.39
CA VAL A 122 8.59 12.13 -13.15
C VAL A 122 7.62 11.40 -12.24
N LEU A 123 6.53 10.89 -12.81
CA LEU A 123 5.51 10.17 -12.08
C LEU A 123 6.02 8.84 -11.52
N HIS A 124 6.68 8.03 -12.35
CA HIS A 124 7.28 6.76 -11.91
C HIS A 124 8.31 6.98 -10.78
N GLN A 125 9.11 8.04 -10.87
CA GLN A 125 10.05 8.38 -9.81
C GLN A 125 9.34 8.76 -8.50
N ALA A 126 8.22 9.48 -8.59
CA ALA A 126 7.41 9.86 -7.43
C ALA A 126 6.74 8.65 -6.77
N ILE A 127 6.10 7.79 -7.58
CA ILE A 127 5.50 6.50 -7.15
C ILE A 127 6.55 5.68 -6.40
N PHE A 128 7.65 5.37 -7.08
CA PHE A 128 8.70 4.52 -6.56
C PHE A 128 9.27 5.07 -5.24
N ALA A 129 9.51 6.38 -5.16
CA ALA A 129 10.04 7.00 -3.95
C ALA A 129 9.06 6.93 -2.79
N LEU A 130 7.78 7.26 -3.03
CA LEU A 130 6.75 7.23 -2.00
C LEU A 130 6.51 5.80 -1.50
N ASP A 131 6.29 4.83 -2.38
CA ASP A 131 6.04 3.45 -1.98
C ASP A 131 7.25 2.84 -1.27
N THR A 132 8.46 3.07 -1.78
CA THR A 132 9.68 2.63 -1.08
C THR A 132 9.77 3.25 0.31
N TYR A 133 9.49 4.54 0.46
CA TYR A 133 9.49 5.18 1.79
C TYR A 133 8.43 4.58 2.71
N GLN A 134 7.22 4.30 2.20
CA GLN A 134 6.14 3.74 3.00
C GLN A 134 6.44 2.31 3.43
N VAL A 135 6.96 1.47 2.53
CA VAL A 135 7.38 0.09 2.87
C VAL A 135 8.54 0.10 3.88
N VAL A 136 9.57 0.92 3.65
CA VAL A 136 10.82 0.87 4.43
C VAL A 136 10.69 1.60 5.77
N CYS A 137 10.09 2.79 5.78
CA CYS A 137 10.08 3.70 6.94
C CYS A 137 8.68 4.01 7.46
N GLY A 138 7.70 4.20 6.57
CA GLY A 138 6.36 4.67 6.94
C GLY A 138 5.55 3.62 7.70
N CYS A 139 5.60 2.38 7.27
CA CYS A 139 4.88 1.24 7.82
C CYS A 139 5.85 0.28 8.51
N GLY A 140 5.47 -0.27 9.66
CA GLY A 140 6.31 -1.23 10.41
C GLY A 140 6.07 -2.68 10.03
N SER A 141 4.95 -2.96 9.35
CA SER A 141 4.53 -4.29 8.94
C SER A 141 3.87 -4.25 7.55
N LEU A 142 3.68 -5.42 6.93
CA LEU A 142 3.15 -5.52 5.58
C LEU A 142 2.19 -6.69 5.43
N VAL A 143 1.14 -6.47 4.66
CA VAL A 143 0.26 -7.51 4.12
C VAL A 143 0.37 -7.49 2.61
N MET A 144 0.60 -8.66 2.01
CA MET A 144 0.62 -8.83 0.56
C MET A 144 -0.63 -9.56 0.09
N ASN A 145 -1.37 -8.98 -0.85
CA ASN A 145 -2.35 -9.70 -1.65
C ASN A 145 -1.63 -10.51 -2.73
N TYR A 146 -1.73 -11.83 -2.62
CA TYR A 146 -1.06 -12.80 -3.46
C TYR A 146 -1.98 -13.42 -4.52
N ASN A 147 -3.21 -12.93 -4.62
CA ASN A 147 -4.17 -13.41 -5.60
C ASN A 147 -3.70 -13.12 -7.04
N GLY A 148 -4.17 -13.95 -7.97
CA GLY A 148 -3.76 -13.92 -9.36
C GLY A 148 -3.11 -15.23 -9.80
N ARG A 149 -3.10 -15.48 -11.12
CA ARG A 149 -2.34 -16.59 -11.73
C ARG A 149 -0.84 -16.45 -11.44
N VAL A 150 -0.36 -15.22 -11.43
CA VAL A 150 0.96 -14.80 -10.99
C VAL A 150 0.73 -13.63 -10.05
N PRO A 151 1.42 -13.57 -8.90
CA PRO A 151 1.38 -12.39 -8.04
C PRO A 151 1.81 -11.14 -8.80
N ASP A 152 1.23 -10.00 -8.45
CA ASP A 152 1.63 -8.70 -8.98
C ASP A 152 3.13 -8.43 -8.75
N GLU A 153 3.86 -7.99 -9.79
CA GLU A 153 5.30 -7.76 -9.68
C GLU A 153 5.67 -6.64 -8.70
N GLY A 154 4.84 -5.60 -8.59
CA GLY A 154 5.03 -4.49 -7.66
C GLY A 154 4.91 -4.99 -6.22
N ALA A 155 3.84 -5.71 -5.92
CA ALA A 155 3.59 -6.31 -4.63
C ALA A 155 4.70 -7.29 -4.20
N VAL A 156 5.24 -8.07 -5.15
CA VAL A 156 6.40 -8.95 -4.88
C VAL A 156 7.63 -8.13 -4.51
N ALA A 157 7.93 -7.04 -5.23
CA ALA A 157 9.07 -6.18 -4.93
C ALA A 157 8.94 -5.52 -3.55
N GLU A 158 7.75 -4.99 -3.23
CA GLU A 158 7.42 -4.38 -1.95
C GLU A 158 7.53 -5.37 -0.78
N CYS A 159 6.92 -6.55 -0.94
CA CYS A 159 7.00 -7.62 0.05
C CYS A 159 8.44 -8.07 0.29
N THR A 160 9.25 -8.18 -0.78
CA THR A 160 10.65 -8.56 -0.67
C THR A 160 11.46 -7.52 0.11
N MET A 161 11.22 -6.22 -0.13
CA MET A 161 11.88 -5.15 0.65
C MET A 161 11.52 -5.25 2.15
N ALA A 162 10.25 -5.45 2.48
CA ALA A 162 9.82 -5.62 3.87
C ALA A 162 10.43 -6.87 4.52
N TRP A 163 10.43 -7.99 3.80
CA TRP A 163 11.00 -9.26 4.23
C TRP A 163 12.50 -9.17 4.50
N MET A 164 13.27 -8.54 3.60
CA MET A 164 14.71 -8.33 3.77
C MET A 164 15.05 -7.47 5.00
N LEU A 165 14.15 -6.58 5.41
CA LEU A 165 14.27 -5.77 6.61
C LEU A 165 13.81 -6.50 7.88
N GLY A 166 13.34 -7.75 7.77
CA GLY A 166 12.82 -8.54 8.89
C GLY A 166 11.46 -8.05 9.40
N LYS A 167 10.69 -7.29 8.61
CA LYS A 167 9.37 -6.82 9.03
C LYS A 167 8.39 -7.99 9.17
N PRO A 168 7.43 -7.91 10.10
CA PRO A 168 6.30 -8.83 10.11
C PRO A 168 5.53 -8.75 8.80
N VAL A 169 5.49 -9.87 8.08
CA VAL A 169 4.78 -10.03 6.80
C VAL A 169 3.71 -11.12 6.94
N VAL A 170 2.52 -10.81 6.42
CA VAL A 170 1.44 -11.78 6.18
C VAL A 170 1.08 -11.77 4.70
N ILE A 171 0.89 -12.94 4.13
CA ILE A 171 0.49 -13.12 2.73
C ILE A 171 -0.95 -13.61 2.71
N TYR A 172 -1.83 -12.85 2.06
CA TYR A 172 -3.21 -13.25 1.80
C TYR A 172 -3.31 -13.93 0.44
N LYS A 173 -3.85 -15.15 0.40
CA LYS A 173 -4.07 -15.87 -0.85
C LYS A 173 -5.36 -16.67 -0.81
N GLU A 174 -6.37 -16.20 -1.54
CA GLU A 174 -7.65 -16.87 -1.78
C GLU A 174 -7.80 -17.15 -3.29
N ASP A 175 -6.79 -17.79 -3.89
CA ASP A 175 -6.77 -18.09 -5.33
C ASP A 175 -6.26 -19.51 -5.59
N VAL A 176 -7.00 -20.25 -6.42
CA VAL A 176 -6.74 -21.65 -6.79
C VAL A 176 -5.93 -21.79 -8.09
N ARG A 177 -5.59 -20.68 -8.77
CA ARG A 177 -5.02 -20.68 -10.14
C ARG A 177 -3.48 -20.75 -10.20
N SER A 178 -2.84 -21.56 -9.37
CA SER A 178 -1.37 -21.66 -9.30
C SER A 178 -0.72 -22.52 -10.41
N LEU A 179 0.49 -22.13 -10.83
CA LEU A 179 1.13 -22.56 -12.09
C LEU A 179 1.85 -23.93 -12.07
N ILE A 180 2.40 -24.38 -10.93
CA ILE A 180 3.27 -25.57 -10.87
C ILE A 180 2.62 -26.66 -10.01
N ALA A 181 1.76 -27.51 -10.60
CA ALA A 181 1.02 -28.53 -9.84
C ALA A 181 0.28 -27.94 -8.61
N GLY A 182 -0.23 -26.70 -8.74
CA GLY A 182 -0.84 -25.95 -7.64
C GLY A 182 0.12 -25.10 -6.80
N ARG A 183 1.41 -24.99 -7.17
CA ARG A 183 2.41 -24.16 -6.47
C ARG A 183 2.75 -22.89 -7.25
N ASP A 184 3.11 -21.84 -6.52
CA ASP A 184 3.49 -20.54 -7.09
C ASP A 184 4.97 -20.48 -7.48
N ASN A 185 5.41 -19.33 -8.02
CA ASN A 185 6.81 -19.10 -8.39
C ASN A 185 7.75 -19.35 -7.19
N PRO A 186 8.79 -20.21 -7.33
CA PRO A 186 9.65 -20.60 -6.22
C PRO A 186 10.48 -19.45 -5.63
N LEU A 187 10.78 -18.39 -6.38
CA LEU A 187 11.47 -17.21 -5.82
C LEU A 187 10.57 -16.37 -4.92
N VAL A 188 9.26 -16.52 -5.07
CA VAL A 188 8.29 -15.82 -4.24
C VAL A 188 7.82 -16.74 -3.11
N ALA A 189 7.45 -17.98 -3.42
CA ALA A 189 7.09 -18.99 -2.43
C ALA A 189 8.26 -19.40 -1.51
N GLY A 190 9.50 -19.22 -1.97
CA GLY A 190 10.71 -19.49 -1.20
C GLY A 190 11.09 -18.41 -0.19
N GLN A 191 10.42 -17.24 -0.20
CA GLN A 191 10.50 -16.33 0.94
C GLN A 191 9.97 -17.10 2.17
N THR A 192 10.71 -17.13 3.27
CA THR A 192 10.34 -17.88 4.49
C THR A 192 10.12 -16.94 5.65
N GLY A 193 9.39 -17.37 6.67
CA GLY A 193 9.18 -16.52 7.85
C GLY A 193 8.10 -15.46 7.65
N PHE A 194 7.16 -15.67 6.72
CA PHE A 194 5.86 -15.02 6.74
C PHE A 194 4.78 -16.03 7.14
N GLU A 195 3.57 -15.55 7.37
CA GLU A 195 2.38 -16.38 7.54
C GLU A 195 1.46 -16.23 6.34
N MET A 196 0.98 -17.34 5.77
CA MET A 196 0.02 -17.33 4.67
C MET A 196 -1.37 -17.60 5.21
N VAL A 197 -2.34 -16.78 4.82
CA VAL A 197 -3.74 -16.91 5.21
C VAL A 197 -4.63 -16.94 3.98
N GLU A 198 -5.63 -17.82 4.00
CA GLU A 198 -6.59 -17.98 2.89
C GLU A 198 -7.88 -17.18 3.09
N ARG A 199 -8.04 -16.55 4.26
CA ARG A 199 -9.23 -15.79 4.60
C ARG A 199 -8.86 -14.41 5.10
N MET A 200 -9.58 -13.42 4.57
CA MET A 200 -9.30 -12.01 4.85
C MET A 200 -9.52 -11.63 6.32
N ASP A 201 -10.49 -12.25 6.99
CA ASP A 201 -10.77 -12.04 8.42
C ASP A 201 -9.69 -12.59 9.36
N ARG A 202 -8.73 -13.37 8.84
CA ARG A 202 -7.60 -13.91 9.61
C ARG A 202 -6.34 -13.06 9.50
N ILE A 203 -6.30 -12.09 8.58
CA ILE A 203 -5.10 -11.28 8.29
C ILE A 203 -4.65 -10.53 9.55
N GLY A 204 -5.55 -9.83 10.24
CA GLY A 204 -5.20 -9.01 11.40
C GLY A 204 -4.70 -9.84 12.59
N GLU A 205 -5.33 -10.97 12.89
CA GLU A 205 -4.87 -11.88 13.95
C GLU A 205 -3.50 -12.49 13.64
N ALA A 206 -3.28 -12.95 12.40
CA ALA A 206 -2.00 -13.47 11.94
C ALA A 206 -0.90 -12.42 12.07
N LEU A 207 -1.16 -11.19 11.63
CA LEU A 207 -0.18 -10.11 11.70
C LEU A 207 0.17 -9.73 13.14
N ARG A 208 -0.84 -9.64 14.01
CA ARG A 208 -0.66 -9.38 15.45
C ARG A 208 0.17 -10.47 16.11
N THR A 209 -0.11 -11.73 15.79
CA THR A 209 0.65 -12.89 16.29
C THR A 209 2.11 -12.82 15.84
N ARG A 210 2.37 -12.48 14.57
CA ARG A 210 3.72 -12.30 14.02
C ARG A 210 4.48 -11.17 14.73
N ILE A 211 3.84 -10.01 14.91
CA ILE A 211 4.40 -8.86 15.65
C ILE A 211 4.79 -9.26 17.08
N GLN A 212 3.91 -9.97 17.79
CA GLN A 212 4.15 -10.41 19.16
C GLN A 212 5.27 -11.45 19.26
N ARG A 213 5.31 -12.40 18.31
CA ARG A 213 6.31 -13.47 18.25
C ARG A 213 7.71 -12.95 17.95
N ASP A 214 7.83 -12.09 16.95
CA ASP A 214 9.13 -11.60 16.48
C ASP A 214 9.66 -10.48 17.38
N HIS A 215 8.76 -9.78 18.08
CA HIS A 215 9.05 -8.72 19.04
C HIS A 215 10.12 -7.72 18.55
N PRO A 216 9.99 -7.19 17.32
CA PRO A 216 11.04 -6.35 16.75
C PRO A 216 11.18 -5.05 17.55
N GLY A 217 12.42 -4.65 17.82
CA GLY A 217 12.71 -3.43 18.57
C GLY A 217 12.31 -2.19 17.76
N PRO A 218 11.38 -1.34 18.24
CA PRO A 218 10.94 -0.17 17.47
C PRO A 218 12.07 0.85 17.23
N ASP A 219 13.07 0.85 18.11
CA ASP A 219 14.27 1.71 18.03
C ASP A 219 15.43 1.04 17.29
N THR A 220 15.25 -0.18 16.76
CA THR A 220 16.29 -0.85 15.98
C THR A 220 16.62 -0.02 14.74
N THR A 221 17.88 0.34 14.64
CA THR A 221 18.43 1.12 13.53
C THR A 221 19.25 0.25 12.61
N ILE A 222 19.06 0.42 11.30
CA ILE A 222 19.83 -0.26 10.25
C ILE A 222 20.51 0.78 9.38
N ALA A 223 21.77 0.53 9.00
CA ALA A 223 22.48 1.36 8.04
C ALA A 223 21.74 1.38 6.69
N CYS A 224 21.53 2.58 6.15
CA CYS A 224 20.83 2.75 4.88
C CYS A 224 21.83 2.97 3.73
N PRO A 225 21.85 2.10 2.71
CA PRO A 225 22.69 2.30 1.55
C PRO A 225 22.43 3.66 0.86
N PRO A 226 23.45 4.38 0.38
CA PRO A 226 23.26 5.71 -0.20
C PRO A 226 22.21 5.81 -1.32
N PRO A 227 22.08 4.84 -2.25
CA PRO A 227 21.02 4.87 -3.27
C PRO A 227 19.61 4.80 -2.67
N LEU A 228 19.42 3.97 -1.64
CA LEU A 228 18.17 3.86 -0.91
C LEU A 228 17.90 5.14 -0.11
N ALA A 229 18.92 5.67 0.58
CA ALA A 229 18.81 6.90 1.38
C ALA A 229 18.27 8.09 0.58
N ARG A 230 18.74 8.26 -0.67
CA ARG A 230 18.24 9.31 -1.57
C ARG A 230 16.78 9.10 -1.95
N THR A 231 16.40 7.85 -2.22
CA THR A 231 15.01 7.48 -2.56
C THR A 231 14.08 7.71 -1.38
N LEU A 232 14.49 7.30 -0.18
CA LEU A 232 13.71 7.47 1.05
C LEU A 232 13.55 8.95 1.41
N ALA A 233 14.60 9.76 1.28
CA ALA A 233 14.52 11.21 1.51
C ALA A 233 13.50 11.87 0.56
N LEU A 234 13.49 11.44 -0.71
CA LEU A 234 12.52 11.92 -1.70
C LEU A 234 11.09 11.51 -1.33
N GLY A 235 10.88 10.23 -1.00
CA GLY A 235 9.59 9.71 -0.57
C GLY A 235 9.05 10.36 0.71
N GLN A 236 9.93 10.62 1.68
CA GLN A 236 9.60 11.36 2.90
C GLN A 236 9.16 12.78 2.57
N ALA A 237 9.94 13.50 1.75
CA ALA A 237 9.64 14.87 1.37
C ALA A 237 8.31 15.00 0.60
N PHE A 238 7.95 13.99 -0.20
CA PHE A 238 6.62 13.88 -0.82
C PHE A 238 5.54 13.65 0.24
N TRP A 239 5.73 12.64 1.10
CA TRP A 239 4.75 12.28 2.11
C TRP A 239 4.39 13.45 3.03
N GLU A 240 5.39 14.19 3.50
CA GLU A 240 5.21 15.38 4.35
C GLU A 240 4.40 16.49 3.68
N ARG A 241 4.40 16.57 2.34
CA ARG A 241 3.61 17.55 1.57
C ARG A 241 2.20 17.10 1.27
N ILE A 242 1.99 15.80 1.04
CA ILE A 242 0.68 15.29 0.64
C ILE A 242 -0.20 14.90 1.84
N VAL A 243 0.39 14.54 2.98
CA VAL A 243 -0.38 14.20 4.20
C VAL A 243 -1.29 15.34 4.68
N PRO A 244 -0.82 16.61 4.74
CA PRO A 244 -1.66 17.72 5.19
C PRO A 244 -2.85 18.01 4.26
N LEU A 245 -2.85 17.49 3.02
CA LEU A 245 -3.95 17.65 2.08
C LEU A 245 -5.19 16.81 2.44
N GLY A 246 -5.08 15.93 3.44
CA GLY A 246 -6.17 15.05 3.85
C GLY A 246 -6.43 13.93 2.83
N THR A 247 -7.65 13.37 2.87
CA THR A 247 -8.04 12.23 2.03
C THR A 247 -8.42 12.62 0.61
N GLU A 248 -8.89 13.85 0.39
CA GLU A 248 -9.34 14.30 -0.94
C GLU A 248 -8.19 14.55 -1.92
N ARG A 249 -6.98 14.82 -1.40
CA ARG A 249 -5.72 15.08 -2.14
C ARG A 249 -5.93 15.64 -3.57
N PRO A 250 -6.32 16.91 -3.71
CA PRO A 250 -6.61 17.50 -5.02
C PRO A 250 -5.42 17.35 -5.99
N VAL A 251 -5.70 16.88 -7.20
CA VAL A 251 -4.68 16.56 -8.23
C VAL A 251 -3.70 17.70 -8.46
N GLU A 252 -4.16 18.95 -8.43
CA GLU A 252 -3.31 20.12 -8.60
C GLU A 252 -2.28 20.27 -7.49
N LEU A 253 -2.69 20.09 -6.23
CA LEU A 253 -1.81 20.23 -5.07
C LEU A 253 -0.82 19.07 -4.99
N VAL A 254 -1.27 17.87 -5.35
CA VAL A 254 -0.41 16.70 -5.52
C VAL A 254 0.62 16.95 -6.62
N GLY A 255 0.19 17.38 -7.81
CA GLY A 255 1.08 17.65 -8.94
C GLY A 255 2.11 18.72 -8.64
N ARG A 256 1.73 19.77 -7.90
CA ARG A 256 2.67 20.78 -7.40
C ARG A 256 3.70 20.18 -6.43
N ALA A 257 3.26 19.36 -5.47
CA ALA A 257 4.16 18.68 -4.55
C ALA A 257 5.15 17.76 -5.30
N VAL A 258 4.69 17.08 -6.37
CA VAL A 258 5.54 16.26 -7.25
C VAL A 258 6.68 17.10 -7.83
N LEU A 259 6.34 18.24 -8.44
CA LEU A 259 7.32 19.14 -9.06
C LEU A 259 8.29 19.74 -8.05
N GLU A 260 7.79 20.30 -6.95
CA GLU A 260 8.61 20.98 -5.94
C GLU A 260 9.68 20.06 -5.33
N VAL A 261 9.31 18.82 -5.01
CA VAL A 261 10.23 17.86 -4.38
C VAL A 261 11.26 17.35 -5.38
N LEU A 262 10.89 17.16 -6.66
CA LEU A 262 11.85 16.73 -7.69
C LEU A 262 12.78 17.86 -8.13
N ASP A 263 12.29 19.09 -8.21
CA ASP A 263 13.10 20.26 -8.55
C ASP A 263 14.12 20.55 -7.45
N THR A 264 13.72 20.43 -6.18
CA THR A 264 14.65 20.57 -5.03
C THR A 264 15.64 19.41 -4.93
N ALA A 265 15.27 18.22 -5.41
CA ALA A 265 16.13 17.05 -5.49
C ALA A 265 17.03 17.01 -6.74
N ALA A 266 16.82 17.89 -7.73
CA ALA A 266 17.63 17.93 -8.93
C ALA A 266 19.10 18.21 -8.59
N ASP A 267 19.93 17.20 -8.80
CA ASP A 267 21.39 17.27 -8.73
C ASP A 267 21.92 17.63 -10.11
N PRO A 268 22.66 18.75 -10.27
CA PRO A 268 23.25 19.12 -11.57
C PRO A 268 24.23 18.08 -12.13
N GLY A 269 24.64 17.08 -11.32
CA GLY A 269 25.51 15.97 -11.74
C GLY A 269 24.83 14.63 -12.02
N ARG A 270 23.50 14.52 -11.92
CA ARG A 270 22.81 13.24 -12.22
C ARG A 270 22.81 13.04 -13.74
N PRO A 271 23.36 11.94 -14.30
CA PRO A 271 23.21 11.68 -15.72
C PRO A 271 21.72 11.69 -16.04
N GLY A 272 21.33 12.57 -16.96
CA GLY A 272 19.95 12.64 -17.45
C GLY A 272 19.53 11.23 -17.82
N LEU A 273 18.33 10.83 -17.39
CA LEU A 273 17.75 9.57 -17.83
C LEU A 273 17.84 9.56 -19.36
N GLU A 274 18.67 8.67 -19.91
CA GLU A 274 18.87 8.57 -21.36
C GLU A 274 17.51 8.37 -21.99
N THR A 275 17.08 9.33 -22.80
CA THR A 275 15.94 9.14 -23.69
C THR A 275 16.25 7.92 -24.55
N PRO A 276 15.34 6.92 -24.65
CA PRO A 276 15.53 5.82 -25.58
C PRO A 276 15.83 6.40 -26.96
N LYS A 277 16.95 5.97 -27.57
CA LYS A 277 17.25 6.36 -28.94
C LYS A 277 16.03 5.98 -29.80
N PRO A 278 15.53 6.89 -30.66
CA PRO A 278 14.46 6.52 -31.58
C PRO A 278 14.92 5.31 -32.38
N SER A 279 14.10 4.27 -32.39
CA SER A 279 14.28 3.10 -33.25
C SER A 279 14.39 3.58 -34.70
N ALA A 280 15.53 3.30 -35.32
CA ALA A 280 15.80 3.55 -36.74
C ALA A 280 14.93 2.68 -37.64
#